data_AF-A0A1G2XFG3-F1
#
_entry.id   AF-A0A1G2XFG3-F1
#
_cell.length_a   1.000
_cell.length_b   1.000
_cell.length_c   1.000
_cell.angle_alpha   90.00
_cell.angle_beta   90.00
_cell.angle_gamma   90.00
#
_symmetry.space_group_name_H-M   'P 1'
#
loop_
_entity.id
_entity.type
_entity.pdbx_description
1 polymer ?
#
loop_
_entity_poly.entity_id
_entity_poly.type
_entity_poly.pdbx_seq_one_letter_code
_entity_poly.pdbx_strand_id
1 'polypeptide(L)'
;MYIPFDYWNVLLTSPQTKGKRGGLQITYENVGRYLNNTFFVNLVKDGWIGSPAQANSQLSQLIKAGLEGKRSVVFAIETQNINTASMPPKPSQSENNDIDFVNW
;
A
#
# COMPACT_ATOMS: atom_id res chain seq x y z
N MET A 1 8.68 -10.22 8.15
CA MET A 1 9.18 -9.76 6.84
C MET A 1 8.17 -10.13 5.78
N TYR A 2 7.55 -9.16 5.12
CA TYR A 2 6.64 -9.40 4.02
C TYR A 2 7.29 -8.95 2.71
N ILE A 3 7.10 -9.76 1.65
CA ILE A 3 7.73 -9.58 0.35
C ILE A 3 6.61 -9.67 -0.70
N PRO A 4 6.48 -8.70 -1.63
CA PRO A 4 5.55 -8.83 -2.75
C PRO A 4 5.86 -10.07 -3.60
N PHE A 5 4.82 -10.72 -4.13
CA PHE A 5 4.99 -11.96 -4.89
C PHE A 5 5.90 -11.79 -6.11
N ASP A 6 5.78 -10.69 -6.86
CA ASP A 6 6.65 -10.44 -8.01
C ASP A 6 8.11 -10.28 -7.59
N TYR A 7 8.35 -9.67 -6.43
CA TYR A 7 9.70 -9.52 -5.91
C TYR A 7 10.28 -10.85 -5.41
N TRP A 8 9.43 -11.73 -4.85
CA TRP A 8 9.83 -13.09 -4.53
C TRP A 8 10.39 -13.84 -5.74
N ASN A 9 9.75 -13.71 -6.92
CA ASN A 9 10.24 -14.36 -8.14
C ASN A 9 11.62 -13.85 -8.57
N VAL A 10 11.91 -12.55 -8.36
CA VAL A 10 13.25 -11.99 -8.58
C VAL A 10 14.27 -12.52 -7.57
N LEU A 11 13.86 -12.68 -6.31
CA LEU A 11 14.73 -13.23 -5.27
C LEU A 11 15.10 -14.69 -5.51
N LEU A 12 14.22 -15.49 -6.10
CA LEU A 12 14.50 -16.90 -6.43
C LEU A 12 15.64 -17.07 -7.44
N THR A 13 15.80 -16.11 -8.36
CA THR A 13 16.83 -16.15 -9.41
C THR A 13 18.12 -15.45 -8.99
N SER A 14 18.08 -14.64 -7.92
CA SER A 14 19.25 -13.92 -7.41
C SER A 14 20.29 -14.87 -6.82
N PRO A 15 21.58 -14.72 -7.19
CA PRO A 15 22.67 -15.47 -6.54
C PRO A 15 22.80 -15.18 -5.04
N GLN A 16 22.33 -14.00 -4.59
CA GLN A 16 22.46 -13.56 -3.20
C GLN A 16 21.57 -14.34 -2.23
N THR A 17 20.57 -15.05 -2.75
CA THR A 17 19.67 -15.92 -1.96
C THR A 17 20.13 -17.37 -1.96
N LYS A 18 21.28 -17.70 -2.57
CA LYS A 18 21.84 -19.05 -2.52
C LYS A 18 22.65 -19.26 -1.25
N GLY A 19 22.23 -20.21 -0.44
CA GLY A 19 22.96 -20.66 0.74
C GLY A 19 24.19 -21.48 0.36
N LYS A 20 25.09 -21.67 1.35
CA LYS A 20 26.38 -22.37 1.18
C LYS A 20 26.29 -23.80 0.61
N ARG A 21 25.11 -24.44 0.72
CA ARG A 21 24.85 -25.80 0.23
C ARG A 21 23.92 -25.83 -1.00
N GLY A 22 23.75 -24.70 -1.69
CA GLY A 22 22.92 -24.58 -2.90
C GLY A 22 21.41 -24.41 -2.66
N GLY A 23 20.95 -24.51 -1.41
CA GLY A 23 19.57 -24.21 -1.03
C GLY A 23 19.23 -22.71 -1.11
N LEU A 24 17.94 -22.38 -1.09
CA LEU A 24 17.49 -20.99 -0.99
C LEU A 24 17.53 -20.54 0.48
N GLN A 25 18.17 -19.40 0.74
CA GLN A 25 18.27 -18.79 2.05
C GLN A 25 17.98 -17.29 1.93
N ILE A 26 16.90 -16.85 2.56
CA ILE A 26 16.54 -15.44 2.63
C ILE A 26 16.61 -14.98 4.08
N THR A 27 17.35 -13.90 4.32
CA THR A 27 17.60 -13.28 5.62
C THR A 27 17.37 -11.77 5.53
N TYR A 28 17.36 -11.07 6.66
CA TYR A 28 17.16 -9.62 6.68
C TYR A 28 18.31 -8.87 5.99
N GLU A 29 19.50 -9.46 5.93
CA GLU A 29 20.70 -8.87 5.35
C GLU A 29 20.76 -9.04 3.83
N ASN A 30 20.20 -10.13 3.28
CA ASN A 30 20.31 -10.45 1.85
C ASN A 30 19.05 -10.19 1.03
N VAL A 31 17.90 -9.99 1.67
CA VAL A 31 16.62 -9.77 0.99
C VAL A 31 16.53 -8.39 0.33
N GLY A 32 17.37 -7.44 0.73
CA GLY A 32 17.28 -6.05 0.27
C GLY A 32 16.00 -5.37 0.78
N ARG A 33 14.99 -5.20 -0.09
CA ARG A 33 13.77 -4.46 0.24
C ARG A 33 12.69 -5.37 0.80
N TYR A 34 12.14 -5.04 1.96
CA TYR A 34 11.01 -5.77 2.53
C TYR A 34 10.10 -4.86 3.35
N LEU A 35 8.86 -5.29 3.54
CA LEU A 35 7.93 -4.65 4.46
C LEU A 35 8.13 -5.26 5.84
N ASN A 36 8.47 -4.43 6.83
CA ASN A 36 8.43 -4.84 8.22
C ASN A 36 6.98 -4.80 8.74
N ASN A 37 6.74 -5.40 9.91
CA ASN A 37 5.38 -5.53 10.45
C ASN A 37 4.74 -4.17 10.70
N THR A 38 5.48 -3.20 11.24
CA THR A 38 4.99 -1.86 11.54
C THR A 38 4.55 -1.13 10.27
N PHE A 39 5.37 -1.16 9.22
CA PHE A 39 5.08 -0.49 7.96
C PHE A 39 3.94 -1.19 7.21
N PHE A 40 3.90 -2.52 7.23
CA PHE A 40 2.76 -3.27 6.69
C PHE A 40 1.45 -2.88 7.39
N VAL A 41 1.43 -2.83 8.72
CA VAL A 41 0.24 -2.43 9.49
C VAL A 41 -0.18 -1.00 9.16
N ASN A 42 0.76 -0.08 8.99
CA ASN A 42 0.44 1.29 8.59
C ASN A 42 -0.20 1.34 7.19
N LEU A 43 0.36 0.61 6.22
CA LEU A 43 -0.20 0.55 4.86
C LEU A 43 -1.61 -0.06 4.83
N VAL A 44 -1.90 -1.05 5.68
CA VAL A 44 -3.25 -1.60 5.82
C VAL A 44 -4.19 -0.60 6.49
N LYS A 45 -3.75 0.02 7.59
CA LYS A 45 -4.53 1.03 8.33
C LYS A 45 -4.92 2.21 7.46
N ASP A 46 -3.98 2.67 6.64
CA ASP A 46 -4.14 3.82 5.74
C ASP A 46 -4.83 3.43 4.42
N GLY A 47 -5.22 2.16 4.25
CA GLY A 47 -5.98 1.67 3.09
C GLY A 47 -5.19 1.54 1.78
N TRP A 48 -3.85 1.62 1.84
CA TRP A 48 -2.98 1.46 0.66
C TRP A 48 -2.77 0.00 0.26
N ILE A 49 -2.91 -0.92 1.21
CA ILE A 49 -2.86 -2.37 0.99
C ILE A 49 -4.15 -2.98 1.52
N GLY A 50 -4.85 -3.75 0.68
CA GLY A 50 -6.15 -4.32 0.99
C GLY A 50 -6.92 -4.64 -0.29
N SER A 51 -8.23 -4.91 -0.17
CA SER A 51 -9.08 -5.28 -1.31
C SER A 51 -8.93 -4.27 -2.46
N PRO A 52 -8.52 -4.72 -3.66
CA PRO A 52 -8.36 -3.83 -4.79
C PRO A 52 -9.70 -3.19 -5.15
N ALA A 53 -9.68 -1.96 -5.67
CA ALA A 53 -10.88 -1.28 -6.18
C ALA A 53 -11.69 -2.12 -7.20
N GLN A 54 -11.09 -3.18 -7.77
CA GLN A 54 -11.78 -4.20 -8.57
C GLN A 54 -12.91 -4.92 -7.82
N ALA A 55 -12.78 -5.10 -6.50
CA ALA A 55 -13.86 -5.63 -5.65
C ALA A 55 -15.11 -4.72 -5.70
N ASN A 56 -14.95 -3.44 -6.03
CA ASN A 56 -16.04 -2.48 -6.13
C ASN A 56 -16.90 -2.69 -7.39
N SER A 57 -16.34 -3.21 -8.49
CA SER A 57 -17.13 -3.47 -9.71
C SER A 57 -18.05 -4.69 -9.54
N GLN A 58 -17.56 -5.74 -8.88
CA GLN A 58 -18.36 -6.92 -8.54
C GLN A 58 -19.41 -6.61 -7.47
N LEU A 59 -19.05 -5.80 -6.48
CA LEU A 59 -19.97 -5.37 -5.43
C LEU A 59 -21.10 -4.49 -5.99
N SER A 60 -20.78 -3.58 -6.92
CA SER A 60 -21.80 -2.77 -7.59
C SER A 60 -22.72 -3.58 -8.51
N GLN A 61 -22.20 -4.61 -9.19
CA GLN A 61 -23.04 -5.57 -9.93
C GLN A 61 -24.00 -6.32 -9.00
N LEU A 62 -23.52 -6.77 -7.85
CA LEU A 62 -24.33 -7.48 -6.86
C LEU A 62 -25.47 -6.62 -6.31
N ILE A 63 -25.18 -5.36 -5.98
CA ILE A 63 -26.19 -4.40 -5.50
C ILE A 63 -27.26 -4.18 -6.58
N LYS A 64 -26.84 -3.94 -7.84
CA LYS A 64 -27.76 -3.76 -8.98
C LYS A 64 -28.66 -4.97 -9.18
N ALA A 65 -28.09 -6.18 -9.21
CA ALA A 65 -28.85 -7.41 -9.35
C ALA A 65 -29.86 -7.63 -8.19
N GLY A 66 -29.50 -7.24 -6.96
CA GLY A 66 -30.40 -7.28 -5.82
C GLY A 66 -31.61 -6.35 -5.99
N LEU A 67 -31.37 -5.12 -6.45
CA LEU A 67 -32.42 -4.13 -6.69
C LEU A 67 -33.34 -4.55 -7.86
N GLU A 68 -32.78 -5.01 -8.97
CA GLU A 68 -33.54 -5.54 -10.11
C GLU A 68 -34.40 -6.76 -9.72
N GLY A 69 -33.86 -7.61 -8.85
CA GLY A 69 -34.58 -8.75 -8.28
C GLY A 69 -35.64 -8.41 -7.23
N LYS A 70 -35.96 -7.12 -7.02
CA LYS A 70 -36.88 -6.61 -5.99
C LYS A 70 -36.51 -7.06 -4.56
N ARG A 71 -35.21 -7.23 -4.28
CA ARG A 71 -34.70 -7.56 -2.95
C ARG A 71 -34.21 -6.29 -2.26
N SER A 72 -34.35 -6.24 -0.94
CA SER A 72 -33.73 -5.18 -0.14
C SER A 72 -32.24 -5.43 0.01
N VAL A 73 -31.44 -4.37 -0.08
CA VAL A 73 -29.98 -4.40 0.09
C VAL A 73 -29.61 -3.38 1.16
N VAL A 74 -28.81 -3.79 2.15
CA VAL A 74 -28.25 -2.91 3.19
C VAL A 74 -26.74 -2.87 3.00
N PHE A 75 -26.19 -1.67 2.87
CA PHE A 75 -24.74 -1.46 2.71
C PHE A 75 -24.23 -0.57 3.83
N ALA A 76 -23.17 -1.02 4.52
CA ALA A 76 -22.51 -0.27 5.57
C ALA A 76 -21.18 0.27 5.04
N ILE A 77 -20.95 1.57 5.26
CA ILE A 77 -19.72 2.25 4.87
C ILE A 77 -19.07 2.75 6.16
N GLU A 78 -17.83 2.33 6.39
CA GLU A 78 -16.98 2.92 7.42
C GLU A 78 -16.11 3.99 6.76
N THR A 79 -16.22 5.23 7.24
CA THR A 79 -15.37 6.35 6.81
C THR A 79 -14.47 6.74 7.96
N GLN A 80 -13.16 6.74 7.73
CA GLN A 80 -12.24 7.27 8.72
C GLN A 80 -12.28 8.81 8.66
N ASN A 81 -12.64 9.44 9.78
CA ASN A 81 -12.46 10.88 9.94
C ASN A 81 -10.96 11.14 10.12
N ILE A 82 -10.30 11.60 9.07
CA ILE A 82 -8.90 12.04 9.16
C ILE A 82 -8.91 13.34 9.96
N ASN A 83 -8.62 13.24 11.26
CA ASN A 83 -8.49 14.41 12.14
C ASN A 83 -7.35 15.30 11.62
N THR A 84 -7.71 16.44 11.01
CA THR A 84 -6.78 17.43 10.46
C THR A 84 -5.93 18.12 11.54
N ALA A 85 -6.25 17.89 12.82
CA ALA A 85 -5.51 18.40 13.98
C ALA A 85 -4.14 17.72 14.21
N SER A 86 -3.90 16.53 13.64
CA SER A 86 -2.59 15.86 13.69
C SER A 86 -1.76 16.08 12.43
N MET A 87 -2.24 16.88 11.49
CA MET A 87 -1.44 17.31 10.35
C MET A 87 -0.43 18.33 10.87
N PRO A 88 0.89 18.14 10.64
CA PRO A 88 1.85 19.18 10.98
C PRO A 88 1.40 20.48 10.31
N PRO A 89 1.50 21.64 10.98
CA PRO A 89 1.06 22.91 10.43
C PRO A 89 1.67 23.04 9.04
N LYS A 90 0.81 23.30 8.04
CA LYS A 90 1.25 23.59 6.68
C LYS A 90 2.40 24.59 6.83
N PRO A 91 3.62 24.29 6.34
CA PRO A 91 4.74 25.21 6.52
C PRO A 91 4.25 26.55 6.02
N SER A 92 4.30 27.53 6.93
CA SER A 92 4.00 28.92 6.60
C SER A 92 4.78 29.20 5.33
N GLN A 93 4.07 29.60 4.27
CA GLN A 93 4.70 30.19 3.11
C GLN A 93 5.40 31.45 3.63
N SER A 94 6.61 31.30 4.14
CA SER A 94 7.52 32.41 4.35
C SER A 94 7.90 32.81 2.93
N GLU A 95 7.34 33.93 2.51
CA GLU A 95 7.94 34.79 1.49
C GLU A 95 9.46 34.80 1.70
N ASN A 96 10.16 34.02 0.88
CA ASN A 96 11.54 34.26 0.57
C ASN A 96 11.58 34.38 -0.95
N ASN A 97 11.32 35.60 -1.39
CA ASN A 97 11.95 36.13 -2.58
C ASN A 97 13.45 35.81 -2.51
N ASP A 98 14.04 35.55 -3.67
CA ASP A 98 15.47 35.36 -3.92
C ASP A 98 15.97 33.92 -3.80
N ILE A 99 15.62 33.12 -4.82
CA ILE A 99 16.53 32.07 -5.30
C ILE A 99 16.47 32.06 -6.83
N ASP A 100 17.49 32.68 -7.42
CA ASP A 100 17.76 32.65 -8.85
C ASP A 100 17.94 31.21 -9.32
N PHE A 101 17.07 30.80 -10.25
CA PHE A 101 17.22 29.55 -10.98
C PHE A 101 18.45 29.64 -11.90
N VAL A 102 19.58 29.07 -11.47
CA VAL A 102 20.64 28.66 -12.39
C VAL A 102 20.30 27.26 -12.88
N ASN A 103 19.90 27.19 -14.16
CA ASN A 103 19.63 25.95 -14.88
C ASN A 103 20.89 25.09 -15.01
N TRP A 104 20.73 23.78 -14.78
CA TRP A 104 21.52 22.73 -15.43
C TRP A 104 20.59 21.63 -15.92
#